data_AF-V6TB17-F1
#
_entry.id   AF-V6TB17-F1
#
_cell.length_a   1.000
_cell.length_b   1.000
_cell.length_c   1.000
_cell.angle_alpha   90.00
_cell.angle_beta   90.00
_cell.angle_gamma   90.00
#
_symmetry.space_group_name_H-M   'P 1'
#
loop_
_entity.id
_entity.type
_entity.pdbx_description
1 polymer ?
#
loop_
_entity_poly.entity_id
_entity_poly.type
_entity_poly.pdbx_seq_one_letter_code
_entity_poly.pdbx_strand_id
1 'polypeptide(L)'
;VTKVNHHLVMLNSACVHAQCVKNGAACNWTPKARGGTCVQNATGTWTCQCNPGYVGRHCDLCDKGMTAVDGACAPHNLVKLYANKTRLVCGGSGKIIGDAPTALACQCDEDAVPHGQLCASKKCLNTRLAGSVCTGHGECYKDACVCAEGYHGDLCDCRVRNIRAVAGVTASTAVFFGLLFLSAARCHRTPAR
;
A
#
# COMPACT_ATOMS: atom_id res chain seq x y z
N VAL A 1 6.78 -5.75 29.56
CA VAL A 1 5.68 -5.11 30.33
C VAL A 1 5.90 -5.45 31.79
N THR A 2 6.15 -4.47 32.64
CA THR A 2 6.42 -4.69 34.07
C THR A 2 5.20 -4.24 34.86
N LYS A 3 4.61 -5.13 35.65
CA LYS A 3 3.47 -4.78 36.51
C LYS A 3 4.01 -3.99 37.70
N VAL A 4 3.57 -2.74 37.86
CA VAL A 4 4.03 -1.88 38.97
C VAL A 4 3.16 -2.10 40.20
N ASN A 5 1.84 -2.20 40.01
CA ASN A 5 0.84 -2.48 41.04
C ASN A 5 -0.36 -3.21 40.42
N HIS A 6 -1.39 -3.54 41.20
CA HIS A 6 -2.61 -4.19 40.67
C HIS A 6 -3.33 -3.38 39.58
N HIS A 7 -3.15 -2.06 39.55
CA HIS A 7 -3.89 -1.15 38.67
C HIS A 7 -3.04 -0.53 37.55
N LEU A 8 -1.71 -0.56 37.65
CA LEU A 8 -0.80 0.17 36.75
C LEU A 8 0.24 -0.76 36.13
N VAL A 9 0.51 -0.50 34.85
CA VAL A 9 1.39 -1.28 33.99
C VAL A 9 2.38 -0.33 33.32
N MET A 10 3.67 -0.67 33.35
CA MET A 10 4.71 0.10 32.66
C MET A 10 4.83 -0.30 31.19
N LEU A 11 4.64 0.68 30.31
CA LEU A 11 4.76 0.59 28.86
C LEU A 11 5.61 1.75 28.33
N ASN A 12 6.74 1.46 27.67
CA ASN A 12 7.65 2.47 27.10
C ASN A 12 8.00 3.61 28.09
N SER A 13 8.39 3.24 29.31
CA SER A 13 8.72 4.19 30.39
C SER A 13 7.56 5.06 30.89
N ALA A 14 6.32 4.74 30.54
CA ALA A 14 5.11 5.38 31.06
C ALA A 14 4.24 4.40 31.86
N CYS A 15 3.66 4.87 32.97
CA CYS A 15 2.65 4.13 33.72
C CYS A 15 1.27 4.32 33.06
N VAL A 16 0.62 3.22 32.69
CA VAL A 16 -0.74 3.23 32.15
C VAL A 16 -1.65 2.33 32.97
N HIS A 17 -2.93 2.72 33.10
CA HIS A 17 -3.91 1.91 33.81
C HIS A 17 -4.18 0.58 33.09
N ALA A 18 -4.19 -0.52 33.84
CA ALA A 18 -4.32 -1.88 33.32
C ALA A 18 -5.60 -2.09 32.49
N GLN A 19 -6.69 -1.38 32.81
CA GLN A 19 -7.96 -1.46 32.07
C GLN A 19 -7.86 -0.97 30.62
N CYS A 20 -6.85 -0.17 30.28
CA CYS A 20 -6.61 0.32 28.93
C CYS A 20 -5.63 -0.55 28.13
N VAL A 21 -4.98 -1.51 28.78
CA VAL A 21 -3.92 -2.32 28.17
C VAL A 21 -4.49 -3.60 27.59
N LYS A 22 -4.21 -3.86 26.31
CA LYS A 22 -4.51 -5.12 25.62
C LYS A 22 -3.28 -5.54 24.82
N ASN A 23 -2.89 -6.81 24.93
CA ASN A 23 -1.73 -7.38 24.23
C ASN A 23 -0.43 -6.57 24.40
N GLY A 24 -0.22 -5.97 25.59
CA GLY A 24 0.98 -5.17 25.87
C GLY A 24 1.01 -3.78 25.23
N ALA A 25 -0.10 -3.31 24.65
CA ALA A 25 -0.26 -1.95 24.16
C ALA A 25 -1.41 -1.24 24.90
N ALA A 26 -1.22 0.05 25.19
CA ALA A 26 -2.27 0.90 25.75
C ALA A 26 -3.09 1.49 24.60
N CYS A 27 -4.40 1.25 24.58
CA CYS A 27 -5.31 1.82 23.57
C CYS A 27 -4.79 1.70 22.11
N ASN A 28 -4.22 0.54 21.77
CA ASN A 28 -3.59 0.26 20.47
C ASN A 28 -2.51 1.28 20.06
N TRP A 29 -1.77 1.80 21.04
CA TRP A 29 -0.62 2.66 20.79
C TRP A 29 0.60 1.81 20.44
N THR A 30 1.00 1.88 19.17
CA THR A 30 2.18 1.23 18.60
C THR A 30 2.97 2.25 17.77
N PRO A 31 4.18 1.93 17.29
CA PRO A 31 4.90 2.83 16.38
C PRO A 31 4.14 3.14 15.08
N LYS A 32 3.27 2.23 14.64
CA LYS A 32 2.49 2.36 13.39
C LYS A 32 1.08 2.90 13.62
N ALA A 33 0.46 2.57 14.75
CA ALA A 33 -0.91 2.93 15.08
C ALA A 33 -0.97 3.80 16.33
N ARG A 34 -1.69 4.91 16.26
CA ARG A 34 -1.95 5.78 17.41
C ARG A 34 -3.42 5.64 17.78
N GLY A 35 -3.81 4.48 18.31
CA GLY A 35 -5.22 4.15 18.51
C GLY A 35 -5.98 5.11 19.45
N GLY A 36 -5.35 5.60 20.51
CA GLY A 36 -5.98 6.57 21.41
C GLY A 36 -5.24 6.79 22.72
N THR A 37 -5.89 7.50 23.64
CA THR A 37 -5.35 7.86 24.96
C THR A 37 -6.19 7.23 26.06
N CYS A 38 -5.55 6.71 27.11
CA CYS A 38 -6.23 6.17 28.28
C CYS A 38 -6.66 7.32 29.21
N VAL A 39 -7.96 7.43 29.46
CA VAL A 39 -8.55 8.50 30.28
C VAL A 39 -9.47 7.91 31.36
N GLN A 40 -9.62 8.63 32.46
CA GLN A 40 -10.56 8.26 33.52
C GLN A 40 -11.92 8.92 33.22
N ASN A 41 -12.99 8.13 33.19
CA ASN A 41 -14.35 8.63 33.02
C ASN A 41 -14.92 9.16 34.34
N ALA A 42 -16.04 9.89 34.26
CA ALA A 42 -16.73 10.49 35.40
C ALA A 42 -17.11 9.50 36.52
N THR A 43 -17.25 8.21 36.20
CA THR A 43 -17.55 7.13 37.15
C THR A 43 -16.30 6.56 37.84
N GLY A 44 -15.11 7.11 37.57
CA GLY A 44 -13.83 6.62 38.10
C GLY A 44 -13.20 5.46 37.33
N THR A 45 -13.87 4.93 36.30
CA THR A 45 -13.35 3.84 35.45
C THR A 45 -12.41 4.35 34.36
N TRP A 46 -11.36 3.60 34.02
CA TRP A 46 -10.44 3.96 32.94
C TRP A 46 -10.86 3.36 31.60
N THR A 47 -10.94 4.19 30.57
CA THR A 47 -11.32 3.80 29.22
C THR A 47 -10.43 4.45 28.17
N CYS A 48 -10.38 3.86 26.98
CA CYS A 48 -9.64 4.44 25.86
C CYS A 48 -10.50 5.46 25.13
N GLN A 49 -10.03 6.71 25.06
CA GLN A 49 -10.54 7.71 24.14
C GLN A 49 -9.82 7.56 22.80
N CYS A 50 -10.52 7.01 21.81
CA CYS A 50 -9.93 6.69 20.52
C CYS A 50 -9.69 7.93 19.66
N ASN A 51 -8.58 7.91 18.93
CA ASN A 51 -8.27 8.90 17.92
C ASN A 51 -9.16 8.71 16.69
N PRO A 52 -9.35 9.75 15.85
CA PRO A 52 -10.16 9.66 14.65
C PRO A 52 -9.81 8.44 13.78
N GLY A 53 -10.84 7.70 13.38
CA GLY A 53 -10.71 6.51 12.53
C GLY A 53 -10.40 5.20 13.27
N TYR A 54 -10.26 5.24 14.59
CA TYR A 54 -10.16 4.05 15.45
C TYR A 54 -11.39 3.93 16.35
N VAL A 55 -11.85 2.70 16.57
CA VAL A 55 -13.02 2.38 17.39
C VAL A 55 -12.78 1.12 18.23
N GLY A 56 -13.73 0.83 19.12
CA GLY A 56 -13.66 -0.29 20.05
C GLY A 56 -13.08 0.08 21.41
N ARG A 57 -13.21 -0.83 22.38
CA ARG A 57 -12.81 -0.60 23.78
C ARG A 57 -11.34 -0.23 23.96
N HIS A 58 -10.47 -0.75 23.08
CA HIS A 58 -9.03 -0.51 23.11
C HIS A 58 -8.53 0.15 21.83
N CYS A 59 -9.41 0.75 21.03
CA CYS A 59 -9.07 1.44 19.77
C CYS A 59 -8.31 0.55 18.77
N ASP A 60 -8.63 -0.75 18.78
CA ASP A 60 -7.99 -1.80 18.01
C ASP A 60 -8.74 -2.16 16.72
N LEU A 61 -9.87 -1.48 16.46
CA LEU A 61 -10.68 -1.66 15.26
C LEU A 61 -10.67 -0.38 14.43
N CYS A 62 -10.76 -0.52 13.11
CA CYS A 62 -10.90 0.63 12.21
C CYS A 62 -12.37 1.03 12.08
N ASP A 63 -12.62 2.34 12.08
CA ASP A 63 -13.97 2.89 11.88
C ASP A 63 -14.47 2.69 10.44
N LYS A 64 -15.75 2.98 10.20
CA LYS A 64 -16.34 3.01 8.86
C LYS A 64 -15.57 3.98 7.96
N GLY A 65 -15.27 3.55 6.73
CA GLY A 65 -14.50 4.34 5.77
C GLY A 65 -12.98 4.28 5.99
N MET A 66 -12.51 3.56 7.00
CA MET A 66 -11.10 3.29 7.22
C MET A 66 -10.72 1.88 6.75
N THR A 67 -9.47 1.72 6.37
CA THR A 67 -8.86 0.46 5.91
C THR A 67 -7.68 0.12 6.80
N ALA A 68 -7.62 -1.14 7.25
CA ALA A 68 -6.50 -1.66 8.00
C ALA A 68 -5.28 -1.87 7.06
N VAL A 69 -4.18 -1.21 7.37
CA VAL A 69 -2.88 -1.33 6.68
C VAL A 69 -1.79 -1.47 7.73
N ASP A 70 -1.08 -2.60 7.73
CA ASP A 70 0.06 -2.84 8.63
C ASP A 70 -0.21 -2.61 10.13
N GLY A 71 -1.45 -2.89 10.57
CA GLY A 71 -1.89 -2.72 11.97
C GLY A 71 -2.33 -1.29 12.33
N ALA A 72 -2.32 -0.37 11.37
CA ALA A 72 -2.88 0.97 11.49
C ALA A 72 -4.15 1.14 10.66
N CYS A 73 -4.96 2.15 10.98
CA CYS A 73 -6.15 2.51 10.22
C CYS A 73 -5.84 3.76 9.38
N ALA A 74 -6.09 3.66 8.07
CA ALA A 74 -5.96 4.78 7.12
C ALA A 74 -7.26 4.97 6.34
N PRO A 75 -7.61 6.19 5.89
CA PRO A 75 -8.80 6.42 5.08
C PRO A 75 -8.78 5.57 3.81
N HIS A 76 -9.89 4.91 3.48
CA HIS A 76 -9.98 4.01 2.33
C HIS A 76 -9.55 4.68 1.02
N ASN A 77 -9.87 5.97 0.82
CA ASN A 77 -9.51 6.73 -0.37
C ASN A 77 -8.02 7.10 -0.46
N LEU A 78 -7.25 6.97 0.63
CA LEU A 78 -5.80 7.19 0.66
C LEU A 78 -5.01 5.86 0.67
N VAL A 79 -5.69 4.73 0.48
CA VAL A 79 -5.08 3.40 0.44
C VAL A 79 -5.30 2.78 -0.93
N LYS A 80 -4.20 2.34 -1.55
CA LYS A 80 -4.25 1.57 -2.80
C LYS A 80 -4.21 0.08 -2.50
N LEU A 81 -5.19 -0.67 -3.03
CA LEU A 81 -5.16 -2.13 -3.07
C LEU A 81 -4.57 -2.58 -4.40
N TYR A 82 -3.47 -3.31 -4.35
CA TYR A 82 -2.80 -3.88 -5.51
C TYR A 82 -3.36 -5.26 -5.85
N ALA A 83 -3.17 -5.70 -7.11
CA ALA A 83 -3.59 -7.02 -7.57
C ALA A 83 -3.05 -8.17 -6.69
N ASN A 84 -1.86 -8.01 -6.11
CA ASN A 84 -1.27 -8.97 -5.16
C ASN A 84 -1.86 -8.91 -3.74
N LYS A 85 -3.01 -8.25 -3.56
CA LYS A 85 -3.72 -8.01 -2.29
C LYS A 85 -2.94 -7.18 -1.27
N THR A 86 -1.81 -6.58 -1.66
CA THR A 86 -1.09 -5.63 -0.81
C THR A 86 -1.85 -4.33 -0.74
N ARG A 87 -1.95 -3.75 0.46
CA ARG A 87 -2.49 -2.41 0.68
C ARG A 87 -1.35 -1.47 1.02
N LEU A 88 -1.24 -0.35 0.32
CA LEU A 88 -0.25 0.69 0.64
C LEU A 88 -0.93 2.05 0.78
N VAL A 89 -0.56 2.74 1.85
CA VAL A 89 -0.94 4.14 2.08
C VAL A 89 -0.24 5.02 1.04
N CYS A 90 -0.97 5.97 0.46
CA CYS A 90 -0.46 6.92 -0.53
C CYS A 90 0.28 6.24 -1.70
N GLY A 91 -0.19 5.07 -2.11
CA GLY A 91 0.44 4.27 -3.17
C GLY A 91 1.78 3.64 -2.78
N GLY A 92 2.27 3.88 -1.55
CA GLY A 92 3.58 3.43 -1.07
C GLY A 92 4.72 4.43 -1.29
N SER A 93 4.43 5.61 -1.84
CA SER A 93 5.42 6.65 -2.17
C SER A 93 5.00 8.01 -1.60
N GLY A 94 4.51 7.99 -0.36
CA GLY A 94 4.08 9.19 0.34
C GLY A 94 3.59 8.89 1.75
N LYS A 95 3.22 9.96 2.45
CA LYS A 95 2.74 9.92 3.84
C LYS A 95 1.43 10.68 3.96
N ILE A 96 0.56 10.21 4.84
CA ILE A 96 -0.65 10.95 5.18
C ILE A 96 -0.26 12.15 6.05
N ILE A 97 -0.74 13.33 5.67
CA ILE A 97 -0.65 14.56 6.43
C ILE A 97 -2.05 15.08 6.76
N GLY A 98 -2.15 15.91 7.80
CA GLY A 98 -3.39 16.54 8.25
C GLY A 98 -3.80 16.08 9.65
N ASP A 99 -4.49 16.97 10.35
CA ASP A 99 -4.83 16.80 11.78
C ASP A 99 -6.32 16.51 12.02
N ALA A 100 -7.15 16.61 10.97
CA ALA A 100 -8.57 16.34 11.02
C ALA A 100 -8.95 15.25 10.00
N PRO A 101 -9.89 14.33 10.32
CA PRO A 101 -10.25 13.21 9.45
C PRO A 101 -10.76 13.62 8.06
N THR A 102 -11.33 14.82 7.91
CA THR A 102 -11.78 15.37 6.63
C THR A 102 -10.72 16.17 5.87
N ALA A 103 -9.57 16.43 6.49
CA ALA A 103 -8.47 17.20 5.92
C ALA A 103 -7.22 16.34 5.65
N LEU A 104 -7.35 15.01 5.69
CA LEU A 104 -6.24 14.10 5.42
C LEU A 104 -5.95 14.04 3.92
N ALA A 105 -4.66 14.19 3.58
CA ALA A 105 -4.18 14.11 2.21
C ALA A 105 -2.83 13.38 2.14
N CYS A 106 -2.48 12.89 0.96
CA CYS A 106 -1.17 12.32 0.71
C CYS A 106 -0.16 13.41 0.36
N GLN A 107 0.88 13.52 1.18
CA GLN A 107 2.11 14.21 0.83
C GLN A 107 3.04 13.22 0.15
N CYS A 108 3.37 13.45 -1.12
CA CYS A 108 4.25 12.56 -1.87
C CYS A 108 5.71 12.73 -1.45
N ASP A 109 6.47 11.63 -1.49
CA ASP A 109 7.91 11.65 -1.29
C ASP A 109 8.61 12.39 -2.44
N GLU A 110 9.86 12.80 -2.24
CA GLU A 110 10.65 13.59 -3.20
C GLU A 110 10.76 12.93 -4.58
N ASP A 111 10.81 11.59 -4.63
CA ASP A 111 10.90 10.79 -5.85
C ASP A 111 9.53 10.32 -6.36
N ALA A 112 8.44 10.93 -5.90
CA ALA A 112 7.08 10.62 -6.30
C ALA A 112 6.34 11.83 -6.87
N VAL A 113 5.24 11.58 -7.57
CA VAL A 113 4.33 12.62 -8.07
C VAL A 113 2.89 12.33 -7.66
N PRO A 114 2.04 13.37 -7.55
CA PRO A 114 0.61 13.19 -7.36
C PRO A 114 0.00 12.41 -8.54
N HIS A 115 -0.78 11.39 -8.22
CA HIS A 115 -1.57 10.62 -9.18
C HIS A 115 -2.96 10.39 -8.58
N GLY A 116 -3.91 11.27 -8.93
CA GLY A 116 -5.20 11.34 -8.25
C GLY A 116 -5.05 11.82 -6.81
N GLN A 117 -5.61 11.09 -5.86
CA GLN A 117 -5.47 11.35 -4.41
C GLN A 117 -4.26 10.62 -3.78
N LEU A 118 -3.50 9.89 -4.59
CA LEU A 118 -2.38 9.07 -4.16
C LEU A 118 -1.08 9.58 -4.78
N CYS A 119 0.01 8.89 -4.47
CA CYS A 119 1.32 9.15 -5.05
C CYS A 119 1.76 7.98 -5.93
N ALA A 120 2.53 8.29 -6.97
CA ALA A 120 3.19 7.31 -7.82
C ALA A 120 4.69 7.63 -7.91
N SER A 121 5.53 6.59 -7.81
CA SER A 121 6.98 6.74 -8.00
C SER A 121 7.31 7.31 -9.37
N LYS A 122 8.25 8.26 -9.43
CA LYS A 122 8.73 8.88 -10.67
C LYS A 122 9.33 7.85 -11.63
N LYS A 123 9.83 6.72 -11.13
CA LYS A 123 10.36 5.62 -11.95
C LYS A 123 9.31 4.95 -12.83
N CYS A 124 8.05 5.04 -12.45
CA CYS A 124 6.93 4.53 -13.24
C CYS A 124 6.37 5.55 -14.23
N LEU A 125 6.91 6.76 -14.30
CA LEU A 125 6.37 7.82 -15.17
C LEU A 125 7.03 7.78 -16.54
N ASN A 126 6.20 7.88 -17.57
CA ASN A 126 6.69 8.17 -18.91
C ASN A 126 6.87 9.69 -19.08
N THR A 127 8.13 10.13 -19.17
CA THR A 127 8.50 11.54 -19.38
C THR A 127 8.09 12.09 -20.75
N ARG A 128 7.78 11.22 -21.73
CA ARG A 128 7.37 11.61 -23.08
C ARG A 128 5.86 11.79 -23.24
N LEU A 129 5.06 11.19 -22.37
CA LEU A 129 3.59 11.25 -22.39
C LEU A 129 3.05 11.80 -21.07
N ALA A 130 3.21 13.10 -20.85
CA ALA A 130 2.57 13.88 -19.78
C ALA A 130 2.60 13.28 -18.37
N GLY A 131 3.61 12.45 -18.04
CA GLY A 131 3.67 11.77 -16.74
C GLY A 131 2.63 10.66 -16.57
N SER A 132 2.25 9.98 -17.65
CA SER A 132 1.42 8.77 -17.56
C SER A 132 2.16 7.67 -16.78
N VAL A 133 1.49 7.14 -15.75
CA VAL A 133 2.01 6.04 -14.93
C VAL A 133 1.91 4.75 -15.74
N CYS A 134 3.04 4.07 -15.95
CA CYS A 134 3.12 2.80 -16.70
C CYS A 134 2.43 2.88 -18.07
N THR A 135 2.52 4.04 -18.73
CA THR A 135 1.83 4.38 -19.99
C THR A 135 0.31 4.12 -20.02
N GLY A 136 -0.31 3.97 -18.84
CA GLY A 136 -1.72 3.60 -18.72
C GLY A 136 -2.01 2.11 -18.97
N HIS A 137 -0.96 1.28 -19.07
CA HIS A 137 -1.05 -0.15 -19.39
C HIS A 137 -0.53 -1.04 -18.26
N GLY A 138 -0.50 -0.52 -17.05
CA GLY A 138 -0.07 -1.25 -15.87
C GLY A 138 -0.31 -0.45 -14.61
N GLU A 139 0.04 -1.08 -13.48
CA GLU A 139 0.01 -0.43 -12.17
C GLU A 139 1.44 -0.23 -11.67
N CYS A 140 1.76 0.98 -11.23
CA CYS A 140 3.02 1.22 -10.53
C CYS A 140 2.95 0.65 -9.13
N TYR A 141 3.76 -0.38 -8.85
CA TYR A 141 3.93 -0.98 -7.53
C TYR A 141 5.35 -0.70 -7.03
N LYS A 142 5.45 0.12 -5.98
CA LYS A 142 6.72 0.67 -5.49
C LYS A 142 7.44 1.43 -6.62
N ASP A 143 8.44 0.81 -7.24
CA ASP A 143 9.32 1.41 -8.23
C ASP A 143 9.25 0.73 -9.62
N ALA A 144 8.33 -0.22 -9.78
CA ALA A 144 8.22 -1.00 -11.01
C ALA A 144 6.77 -1.02 -11.52
N CYS A 145 6.64 -1.02 -12.85
CA CYS A 145 5.36 -1.21 -13.50
C CYS A 145 5.01 -2.70 -13.58
N VAL A 146 3.85 -3.05 -13.05
CA VAL A 146 3.22 -4.35 -13.25
C VAL A 146 2.29 -4.20 -14.45
N CYS A 147 2.72 -4.72 -15.60
CA CYS A 147 1.99 -4.56 -16.85
C CYS A 147 0.73 -5.43 -16.92
N ALA A 148 -0.30 -4.89 -17.56
CA ALA A 148 -1.48 -5.64 -17.94
C ALA A 148 -1.13 -6.70 -18.99
N GLU A 149 -1.98 -7.72 -19.13
CA GLU A 149 -1.77 -8.80 -20.09
C GLU A 149 -1.54 -8.26 -21.52
N GLY A 150 -0.47 -8.74 -22.17
CA GLY A 150 -0.08 -8.34 -23.52
C GLY A 150 0.78 -7.06 -23.59
N TYR A 151 1.04 -6.39 -22.47
CA TYR A 151 1.94 -5.26 -22.36
C TYR A 151 3.23 -5.62 -21.63
N HIS A 152 4.35 -5.06 -22.10
CA HIS A 152 5.69 -5.39 -21.64
C HIS A 152 6.59 -4.15 -21.66
N GLY A 153 7.80 -4.31 -21.13
CA GLY A 153 8.77 -3.23 -20.96
C GLY A 153 8.64 -2.53 -19.61
N ASP A 154 9.65 -1.74 -19.23
CA ASP A 154 9.74 -1.13 -17.90
C ASP A 154 8.59 -0.15 -17.60
N LEU A 155 8.00 0.43 -18.64
CA LEU A 155 6.86 1.36 -18.56
C LEU A 155 5.60 0.82 -19.25
N CYS A 156 5.54 -0.47 -19.56
CA CYS A 156 4.41 -1.12 -20.24
C CYS A 156 4.05 -0.50 -21.60
N ASP A 157 5.03 0.10 -22.29
CA ASP A 157 4.85 0.79 -23.56
C ASP A 157 4.84 -0.16 -24.77
N CYS A 158 5.27 -1.41 -24.57
CA CYS A 158 5.36 -2.40 -25.64
C CYS A 158 4.14 -3.33 -25.66
N ARG A 159 3.25 -3.15 -26.63
CA ARG A 159 2.11 -4.05 -26.89
C ARG A 159 2.52 -5.18 -27.83
N VAL A 160 2.45 -6.42 -27.37
CA VAL A 160 2.66 -7.59 -28.23
C VAL A 160 1.36 -7.89 -28.99
N ARG A 161 1.28 -7.40 -30.23
CA ARG A 161 0.25 -7.80 -31.18
C ARG A 161 0.73 -9.06 -31.90
N ASN A 162 0.46 -10.24 -31.33
CA ASN A 162 0.24 -11.55 -31.98
C ASN A 162 0.58 -12.72 -31.04
N ILE A 163 -0.43 -13.31 -30.40
CA ILE A 163 -0.40 -14.71 -29.93
C ILE A 163 -0.97 -15.61 -31.05
N ARG A 164 -0.55 -15.39 -32.29
CA ARG A 164 -0.85 -16.28 -33.42
C ARG A 164 0.45 -16.68 -34.11
N ALA A 165 1.24 -17.47 -33.41
CA ALA A 165 2.27 -18.32 -33.99
C ALA A 165 2.61 -19.52 -33.08
N VAL A 166 1.59 -20.13 -32.45
CA VAL A 166 1.59 -21.57 -32.17
C VAL A 166 0.18 -22.09 -32.45
N ALA A 167 -0.26 -21.95 -33.71
CA ALA A 167 -1.24 -22.86 -34.26
C ALA A 167 -0.43 -23.89 -35.06
N GLY A 168 -0.07 -24.99 -34.40
CA GLY A 168 0.71 -26.05 -35.04
C GLY A 168 1.78 -26.70 -34.17
N VAL A 169 1.56 -26.93 -32.88
CA VAL A 169 2.09 -28.18 -32.30
C VAL A 169 0.99 -29.22 -32.53
N THR A 170 0.88 -29.70 -33.77
CA THR A 170 0.46 -31.08 -33.93
C THR A 170 1.56 -31.89 -33.24
N ALA A 171 1.21 -32.49 -32.11
CA ALA A 171 2.06 -33.42 -31.39
C ALA A 171 2.46 -34.56 -32.34
N SER A 172 3.65 -34.46 -32.93
CA SER A 172 4.40 -35.46 -33.71
C SER A 172 5.44 -34.63 -34.46
N THR A 173 6.71 -34.54 -34.08
CA THR A 173 7.66 -35.65 -33.95
C THR A 173 8.81 -35.20 -33.08
N ALA A 174 9.31 -36.11 -32.24
CA ALA A 174 10.66 -36.00 -31.70
C ALA A 174 11.67 -35.82 -32.85
N VAL A 175 12.70 -35.00 -32.60
CA VAL A 175 14.07 -35.02 -33.15
C VAL A 175 14.55 -33.59 -33.36
N PHE A 176 15.48 -33.19 -32.48
CA PHE A 176 16.65 -32.35 -32.72
C PHE A 176 16.48 -31.10 -33.60
N PHE A 177 16.65 -29.93 -33.01
CA PHE A 177 17.88 -29.16 -33.20
C PHE A 177 17.95 -28.10 -32.12
N GLY A 178 19.04 -28.11 -31.35
CA GLY A 178 19.38 -27.04 -30.45
C GLY A 178 19.58 -25.75 -31.26
N LEU A 179 18.59 -24.86 -31.18
CA LEU A 179 18.78 -23.44 -31.40
C LEU A 179 17.93 -22.73 -30.36
N LEU A 180 18.63 -21.95 -29.53
CA LEU A 180 18.11 -20.71 -28.97
C LEU A 180 17.13 -20.07 -29.97
N PHE A 181 15.85 -20.21 -29.70
CA PHE A 181 14.89 -19.21 -30.12
C PHE A 181 14.30 -18.68 -28.83
N LEU A 182 15.12 -17.86 -28.16
CA LEU A 182 14.62 -16.63 -27.58
C LEU A 182 13.75 -16.00 -28.67
N SER A 183 12.44 -16.24 -28.63
CA SER A 183 11.49 -15.38 -29.30
C SER A 183 11.56 -14.04 -28.57
N ALA A 184 12.60 -13.28 -28.91
CA ALA A 184 12.65 -11.85 -28.71
C ALA A 184 11.43 -11.31 -29.46
N ALA A 185 10.32 -11.18 -28.75
CA ALA A 185 9.23 -10.31 -29.14
C ALA A 185 9.90 -8.94 -29.34
N ARG A 186 10.24 -8.61 -30.59
CA ARG A 186 10.91 -7.37 -30.95
C ARG A 186 9.98 -6.24 -30.59
N CYS A 187 10.21 -5.63 -29.43
CA CYS A 187 9.68 -4.32 -29.10
C CYS A 187 10.28 -3.35 -30.10
N HIS A 188 9.56 -3.09 -31.19
CA HIS A 188 9.89 -2.00 -32.08
C HIS A 188 9.57 -0.71 -31.33
N ARG A 189 10.60 -0.10 -30.73
CA ARG A 189 10.61 1.34 -30.50
C ARG A 189 10.42 1.97 -31.88
N THR A 190 9.24 2.54 -32.15
CA THR A 190 9.10 3.47 -33.28
C THR A 190 10.08 4.62 -33.02
N PRO A 191 10.96 4.96 -33.96
CA PRO A 191 11.81 6.14 -33.81
C PRO A 191 10.89 7.35 -33.58
N ALA A 192 11.16 8.12 -32.53
CA ALA A 192 10.52 9.42 -32.37
C ALA A 192 10.87 10.26 -33.61
N ARG A 193 9.84 10.76 -34.29
CA ARG A 193 9.97 11.62 -35.47
C ARG A 193 10.18 13.07 -35.03
#